data_AF-A0AAN8JDJ4-F1
#
_entry.id   AF-A0AAN8JDJ4-F1
#
_cell.length_a   1.000
_cell.length_b   1.000
_cell.length_c   1.000
_cell.angle_alpha   90.00
_cell.angle_beta   90.00
_cell.angle_gamma   90.00
#
_symmetry.space_group_name_H-M   'P 1'
#
loop_
_entity.id
_entity.type
_entity.pdbx_description
1 polymer ?
#
loop_
_entity_poly.entity_id
_entity_poly.type
_entity_poly.pdbx_seq_one_letter_code
_entity_poly.pdbx_strand_id
1 'polypeptide(L)'
;MKRWQPVKLSAFDEKLVELTTLKNEVSQHLSHLNGLRVRYTDWFKRKRQTFIDAIKLIQISCPWAIPPVITSITKLRYTLELAQKIPRVGIPTRTLSTTINEYLDYWDELCCLKVTGQGIYEKVCAFCDSITRLRDPMLKVEIDNLQSQLNESCTEDFYFMDTHNEKHNLLFYNIAPQDFNFHGLLSFIPFLLRIATHICYWSTKLYIEKE
;
A
#
# COMPACT_ATOMS: atom_id res chain seq x y z
N MET A 1 -16.47 -47.53 26.87
CA MET A 1 -16.32 -46.36 25.98
C MET A 1 -16.50 -45.09 26.81
N LYS A 2 -15.41 -44.38 27.13
CA LYS A 2 -15.52 -43.04 27.75
C LYS A 2 -15.99 -42.06 26.65
N ARG A 3 -17.19 -41.50 26.81
CA ARG A 3 -17.66 -40.39 25.99
C ARG A 3 -16.69 -39.22 26.19
N TRP A 4 -16.07 -38.75 25.11
CA TRP A 4 -15.36 -37.49 25.10
C TRP A 4 -16.37 -36.39 25.42
N GLN A 5 -16.33 -35.85 26.64
CA GLN A 5 -17.03 -34.61 26.94
C GLN A 5 -16.20 -33.47 26.35
N PRO A 6 -16.78 -32.56 25.55
CA PRO A 6 -16.06 -31.39 25.08
C PRO A 6 -15.63 -30.56 26.29
N VAL A 7 -14.35 -30.23 26.36
CA VAL A 7 -13.80 -29.33 27.37
C VAL A 7 -14.49 -27.98 27.18
N LYS A 8 -15.25 -27.52 28.17
CA LYS A 8 -15.77 -26.15 28.18
C LYS A 8 -14.59 -25.20 28.36
N LEU A 9 -14.34 -24.37 27.35
CA LEU A 9 -13.37 -23.29 27.42
C LEU A 9 -13.84 -22.23 28.44
N SER A 10 -12.90 -21.58 29.12
CA SER A 10 -13.23 -20.37 29.86
C SER A 10 -13.45 -19.20 28.89
N ALA A 11 -14.15 -18.15 29.31
CA ALA A 11 -14.33 -16.94 28.50
C ALA A 11 -12.98 -16.32 28.06
N PHE A 12 -11.95 -16.45 28.90
CA PHE A 12 -10.58 -16.05 28.56
C PHE A 12 -9.99 -16.89 27.42
N ASP A 13 -10.15 -18.22 27.49
CA ASP A 13 -9.64 -19.13 26.45
C ASP A 13 -10.35 -18.89 25.11
N GLU A 14 -11.65 -18.60 25.13
CA GLU A 14 -12.41 -18.22 23.93
C GLU A 14 -11.84 -16.96 23.27
N LYS A 15 -11.56 -15.92 24.07
CA LYS A 15 -10.94 -14.68 23.56
C LYS A 15 -9.50 -14.87 23.10
N LEU A 16 -8.75 -15.78 23.72
CA LEU A 16 -7.40 -16.12 23.27
C LEU A 16 -7.41 -16.83 21.92
N VAL A 17 -8.38 -17.73 21.69
CA VAL A 17 -8.57 -18.40 20.39
C VAL A 17 -8.99 -17.40 19.32
N GLU A 18 -9.89 -16.47 19.65
CA GLU A 18 -10.29 -15.37 18.76
C GLU A 18 -9.09 -14.50 18.35
N LEU A 19 -8.29 -14.06 19.32
CA LEU A 19 -7.07 -13.29 19.07
C LEU A 19 -6.07 -14.05 18.21
N THR A 20 -5.89 -15.36 18.46
CA THR A 20 -4.98 -16.21 17.68
C THR A 20 -5.43 -16.30 16.23
N THR A 21 -6.74 -16.48 16.01
CA THR A 21 -7.33 -16.51 14.67
C THR A 21 -7.12 -15.18 13.94
N LEU A 22 -7.39 -14.06 14.62
CA LEU A 22 -7.16 -12.72 14.07
C LEU A 22 -5.69 -12.50 13.70
N LYS A 23 -4.73 -12.90 14.55
CA LYS A 23 -3.30 -12.79 14.26
C LYS A 23 -2.86 -13.62 13.06
N ASN A 24 -3.48 -14.79 12.86
CA ASN A 24 -3.22 -15.62 11.68
C ASN A 24 -3.71 -14.92 10.40
N GLU A 25 -4.91 -14.34 10.40
CA GLU A 25 -5.43 -13.56 9.27
C GLU A 25 -4.54 -12.35 8.97
N VAL A 26 -4.14 -11.59 10.00
CA VAL A 26 -3.22 -10.44 9.87
C VAL A 26 -1.89 -10.89 9.26
N SER A 27 -1.35 -12.03 9.69
CA SER A 27 -0.07 -12.55 9.20
C SER A 27 -0.15 -13.03 7.76
N GLN A 28 -1.28 -13.63 7.35
CA GLN A 28 -1.55 -13.97 5.94
C GLN A 28 -1.62 -12.71 5.07
N HIS A 29 -2.35 -11.68 5.53
CA HIS A 29 -2.44 -10.41 4.81
C HIS A 29 -1.08 -9.70 4.70
N LEU A 30 -0.28 -9.71 5.77
CA LEU A 30 1.08 -9.20 5.77
C LEU A 30 1.97 -9.92 4.75
N SER A 31 1.78 -11.23 4.56
CA SER A 31 2.49 -11.99 3.51
C SER A 31 2.17 -11.47 2.11
N HIS A 32 0.89 -11.19 1.82
CA HIS A 32 0.47 -10.63 0.53
C HIS A 32 1.04 -9.23 0.29
N LEU A 33 0.99 -8.34 1.29
CA LEU A 33 1.60 -7.01 1.22
C LEU A 33 3.12 -7.09 0.97
N ASN A 34 3.81 -8.02 1.63
CA ASN A 34 5.23 -8.25 1.41
C ASN A 34 5.52 -8.79 0.01
N GLY A 35 4.67 -9.68 -0.51
CA GLY A 35 4.75 -10.15 -1.89
C GLY A 35 4.67 -9.00 -2.89
N LEU A 36 3.69 -8.10 -2.71
CA LEU A 36 3.54 -6.90 -3.54
C LEU A 36 4.79 -6.00 -3.45
N ARG A 37 5.29 -5.76 -2.24
CA ARG A 37 6.51 -4.96 -1.98
C ARG A 37 7.74 -5.52 -2.70
N VAL A 38 7.94 -6.84 -2.66
CA VAL A 38 9.07 -7.50 -3.33
C VAL A 38 8.95 -7.34 -4.85
N ARG A 39 7.77 -7.60 -5.42
CA ARG A 39 7.53 -7.44 -6.86
C ARG A 39 7.75 -5.99 -7.31
N TYR A 40 7.23 -5.02 -6.57
CA TYR A 40 7.43 -3.60 -6.87
C TYR A 40 8.93 -3.23 -6.80
N THR A 41 9.65 -3.72 -5.79
CA THR A 41 11.08 -3.42 -5.64
C THR A 41 11.90 -3.98 -6.81
N ASP A 42 11.59 -5.20 -7.28
CA ASP A 42 12.23 -5.79 -8.45
C ASP A 42 11.91 -5.01 -9.73
N TRP A 43 10.64 -4.65 -9.92
CA TRP A 43 10.21 -3.79 -11.02
C TRP A 43 10.93 -2.44 -10.99
N PHE A 44 10.99 -1.76 -9.85
CA PHE A 44 11.67 -0.47 -9.69
C PHE A 44 13.15 -0.57 -10.05
N LYS A 45 13.84 -1.64 -9.65
CA LYS A 45 15.25 -1.86 -10.01
C LYS A 45 15.45 -2.00 -11.51
N ARG A 46 14.54 -2.66 -12.24
CA ARG A 46 14.68 -3.01 -13.66
C ARG A 46 14.05 -2.02 -14.63
N LYS A 47 12.97 -1.34 -14.22
CA LYS A 47 12.06 -0.62 -15.13
C LYS A 47 11.90 0.86 -14.80
N ARG A 48 12.41 1.37 -13.66
CA ARG A 48 12.23 2.78 -13.27
C ARG A 48 12.64 3.78 -14.35
N GLN A 49 13.77 3.54 -15.03
CA GLN A 49 14.25 4.49 -16.04
C GLN A 49 13.34 4.48 -17.26
N THR A 50 12.95 3.30 -17.73
CA THR A 50 11.99 3.16 -18.84
C THR A 50 10.64 3.81 -18.51
N PHE A 51 10.18 3.71 -17.26
CA PHE A 51 8.97 4.38 -16.79
C PHE A 51 9.10 5.91 -16.83
N ILE A 52 10.19 6.46 -16.27
CA ILE A 52 10.47 7.90 -16.28
C ILE A 52 10.57 8.43 -17.71
N ASP A 53 11.37 7.75 -18.54
CA ASP A 53 11.57 8.13 -19.95
C ASP A 53 10.25 8.08 -20.72
N ALA A 54 9.35 7.15 -20.36
CA ALA A 54 8.06 7.06 -20.98
C ALA A 54 7.18 8.29 -20.70
N ILE A 55 7.13 8.72 -19.45
CA ILE A 55 6.39 9.92 -19.05
C ILE A 55 6.98 11.16 -19.72
N LYS A 56 8.32 11.30 -19.70
CA LYS A 56 9.00 12.43 -20.36
C LYS A 56 8.70 12.50 -21.84
N LEU A 57 8.72 11.36 -22.54
CA LEU A 57 8.44 11.32 -23.98
C LEU A 57 7.01 11.75 -24.28
N ILE A 58 6.06 11.33 -23.44
CA ILE A 58 4.67 11.77 -23.50
C ILE A 58 4.54 13.29 -23.28
N GLN A 59 5.23 13.82 -22.26
CA GLN A 59 5.27 15.27 -21.97
C GLN A 59 5.89 16.08 -23.13
N ILE A 60 6.94 15.58 -23.76
CA ILE A 60 7.57 16.23 -24.94
C ILE A 60 6.64 16.19 -26.15
N SER A 61 5.88 15.10 -26.31
CA SER A 61 4.98 14.92 -27.46
C SER A 61 3.71 15.78 -27.35
N CYS A 62 3.26 16.09 -26.14
CA CYS A 62 2.05 16.86 -25.86
C CYS A 62 2.22 17.86 -24.68
N PRO A 63 3.15 18.82 -24.79
CA PRO A 63 3.52 19.69 -23.66
C PRO A 63 2.39 20.64 -23.23
N TRP A 64 1.46 20.94 -24.14
CA TRP A 64 0.31 21.81 -23.88
C TRP A 64 -0.85 21.10 -23.19
N ALA A 65 -0.88 19.75 -23.22
CA ALA A 65 -1.98 18.95 -22.65
C ALA A 65 -1.58 18.24 -21.35
N ILE A 66 -0.29 18.06 -21.09
CA ILE A 66 0.22 17.20 -20.02
C ILE A 66 1.02 18.04 -19.03
N PRO A 67 0.66 18.03 -17.74
CA PRO A 67 1.35 18.84 -16.75
C PRO A 67 2.82 18.40 -16.62
N PRO A 68 3.74 19.36 -16.36
CA PRO A 68 5.17 19.05 -16.18
C PRO A 68 5.43 18.18 -14.95
N VAL A 69 4.52 18.20 -13.98
CA VAL A 69 4.59 17.37 -12.76
C VAL A 69 3.32 16.55 -12.63
N ILE A 70 3.49 15.23 -12.58
CA ILE A 70 2.41 14.29 -12.24
C ILE A 70 2.36 14.19 -10.72
N THR A 71 1.25 14.63 -10.16
CA THR A 71 1.11 14.84 -8.71
C THR A 71 0.09 13.92 -8.07
N SER A 72 -0.64 13.12 -8.86
CA SER A 72 -1.67 12.19 -8.39
C SER A 72 -1.87 11.02 -9.36
N ILE A 73 -2.57 9.95 -8.94
CA ILE A 73 -2.88 8.79 -9.79
C ILE A 73 -3.84 9.21 -10.90
N THR A 74 -4.82 10.06 -10.58
CA THR A 74 -5.75 10.63 -11.55
C THR A 74 -5.01 11.29 -12.71
N LYS A 75 -4.00 12.11 -12.40
CA LYS A 75 -3.18 12.78 -13.43
C LYS A 75 -2.32 11.80 -14.23
N LEU A 76 -1.85 10.71 -13.61
CA LEU A 76 -1.13 9.65 -14.31
C LEU A 76 -2.03 8.91 -15.30
N ARG A 77 -3.24 8.52 -14.89
CA ARG A 77 -4.24 7.87 -15.76
C ARG A 77 -4.61 8.77 -16.94
N TYR A 78 -4.87 10.05 -16.68
CA TYR A 78 -5.13 11.04 -17.73
C TYR A 78 -3.96 11.17 -18.72
N THR A 79 -2.72 11.19 -18.21
CA THR A 79 -1.50 11.22 -19.04
C THR A 79 -1.43 10.00 -19.97
N LEU A 80 -1.75 8.81 -19.45
CA LEU A 80 -1.79 7.58 -20.22
C LEU A 80 -2.89 7.59 -21.30
N GLU A 81 -4.10 8.03 -20.96
CA GLU A 81 -5.21 8.15 -21.91
C GLU A 81 -4.89 9.10 -23.07
N LEU A 82 -4.23 10.22 -22.77
CA LEU A 82 -3.76 11.15 -23.80
C LEU A 82 -2.67 10.51 -24.66
N ALA A 83 -1.71 9.80 -24.06
CA ALA A 83 -0.64 9.14 -24.78
C ALA A 83 -1.16 8.14 -25.82
N GLN A 84 -2.27 7.46 -25.54
CA GLN A 84 -2.90 6.52 -26.47
C GLN A 84 -3.52 7.20 -27.70
N LYS A 85 -3.82 8.51 -27.62
CA LYS A 85 -4.40 9.32 -28.70
C LYS A 85 -3.34 10.00 -29.57
N ILE A 86 -2.07 10.00 -29.17
CA ILE A 86 -1.00 10.65 -29.92
C ILE A 86 -0.69 9.84 -31.21
N PRO A 87 -0.62 10.49 -32.39
CA PRO A 87 -0.28 9.81 -33.64
C PRO A 87 1.06 9.09 -33.56
N ARG A 88 1.11 7.85 -34.05
CA ARG A 88 2.21 6.87 -33.86
C ARG A 88 3.51 7.17 -34.63
N VAL A 89 3.76 8.42 -35.04
CA VAL A 89 4.89 8.74 -35.92
C VAL A 89 6.19 8.78 -35.09
N GLY A 90 7.00 7.72 -35.20
CA GLY A 90 8.35 7.66 -34.64
C GLY A 90 8.47 7.35 -33.14
N ILE A 91 7.36 7.18 -32.43
CA ILE A 91 7.34 6.92 -30.99
C ILE A 91 7.00 5.44 -30.74
N PRO A 92 7.83 4.67 -30.00
CA PRO A 92 7.54 3.30 -29.61
C PRO A 92 6.46 3.26 -28.52
N THR A 93 5.23 3.63 -28.90
CA THR A 93 4.06 3.82 -28.03
C THR A 93 3.65 2.56 -27.28
N ARG A 94 3.84 1.38 -27.88
CA ARG A 94 3.47 0.09 -27.27
C ARG A 94 4.28 -0.17 -25.98
N THR A 95 5.55 0.20 -25.95
CA THR A 95 6.40 0.07 -24.75
C THR A 95 6.09 1.13 -23.70
N LEU A 96 5.70 2.35 -24.11
CA LEU A 96 5.37 3.45 -23.19
C LEU A 96 4.14 3.12 -22.33
N SER A 97 3.04 2.71 -22.99
CA SER A 97 1.80 2.38 -22.29
C SER A 97 1.98 1.17 -21.38
N THR A 98 2.83 0.21 -21.78
CA THR A 98 3.04 -1.02 -21.00
C THR A 98 3.66 -0.72 -19.64
N THR A 99 4.73 0.06 -19.56
CA THR A 99 5.41 0.31 -18.27
C THR A 99 4.60 1.21 -17.34
N ILE A 100 3.79 2.13 -17.90
CA ILE A 100 2.84 2.93 -17.09
C ILE A 100 1.70 2.05 -16.58
N ASN A 101 1.16 1.15 -17.41
CA ASN A 101 0.16 0.17 -17.00
C ASN A 101 0.70 -0.75 -15.90
N GLU A 102 1.93 -1.26 -16.01
CA GLU A 102 2.56 -2.06 -14.95
C GLU A 102 2.56 -1.32 -13.60
N TYR A 103 2.86 -0.01 -13.59
CA TYR A 103 2.78 0.80 -12.38
C TYR A 103 1.34 0.91 -11.85
N LEU A 104 0.36 1.14 -12.74
CA LEU A 104 -1.06 1.20 -12.36
C LEU A 104 -1.58 -0.15 -11.85
N ASP A 105 -1.09 -1.28 -12.37
CA ASP A 105 -1.44 -2.61 -11.86
C ASP A 105 -0.99 -2.77 -10.39
N TYR A 106 0.19 -2.26 -10.03
CA TYR A 106 0.64 -2.24 -8.63
C TYR A 106 -0.26 -1.37 -7.74
N TRP A 107 -0.74 -0.24 -8.26
CA TRP A 107 -1.69 0.62 -7.56
C TRP A 107 -3.04 -0.08 -7.35
N ASP A 108 -3.59 -0.70 -8.40
CA ASP A 108 -4.88 -1.38 -8.36
C ASP A 108 -4.82 -2.59 -7.41
N GLU A 109 -3.73 -3.37 -7.45
CA GLU A 109 -3.51 -4.47 -6.51
C GLU A 109 -3.39 -3.98 -5.06
N LEU A 110 -2.67 -2.88 -4.82
CA LEU A 110 -2.59 -2.27 -3.50
C LEU A 110 -3.97 -1.83 -2.99
N CYS A 111 -4.81 -1.24 -3.85
CA CYS A 111 -6.17 -0.86 -3.51
C CYS A 111 -7.02 -2.08 -3.13
N CYS A 112 -6.88 -3.20 -3.86
CA CYS A 112 -7.54 -4.46 -3.52
C CYS A 112 -7.08 -5.00 -2.16
N LEU A 113 -5.77 -4.95 -1.88
CA LEU A 113 -5.22 -5.33 -0.59
C LEU A 113 -5.70 -4.40 0.53
N LYS A 114 -5.81 -3.08 0.29
CA LYS A 114 -6.38 -2.14 1.25
C LYS A 114 -7.81 -2.52 1.65
N VAL A 115 -8.66 -2.89 0.70
CA VAL A 115 -10.03 -3.35 1.00
C VAL A 115 -10.02 -4.59 1.88
N THR A 116 -9.11 -5.54 1.61
CA THR A 116 -8.93 -6.72 2.46
C THR A 116 -8.46 -6.32 3.87
N GLY A 117 -7.48 -5.40 3.95
CA GLY A 117 -6.95 -4.88 5.21
C GLY A 117 -7.99 -4.12 6.03
N GLN A 118 -8.91 -3.40 5.39
CA GLN A 118 -10.04 -2.74 6.04
C GLN A 118 -10.95 -3.74 6.76
N GLY A 119 -11.28 -4.87 6.12
CA GLY A 119 -12.07 -5.93 6.77
C GLY A 119 -11.35 -6.56 7.96
N ILE A 120 -10.02 -6.68 7.91
CA ILE A 120 -9.21 -7.15 9.04
C ILE A 120 -9.20 -6.11 10.17
N TYR A 121 -9.04 -4.82 9.84
CA TYR A 121 -9.09 -3.72 10.79
C TYR A 121 -10.43 -3.66 11.53
N GLU A 122 -11.55 -3.89 10.85
CA GLU A 122 -12.87 -3.96 11.49
C GLU A 122 -12.95 -5.10 12.51
N LYS A 123 -12.38 -6.27 12.20
CA LYS A 123 -12.27 -7.38 13.18
C LYS A 123 -11.36 -7.02 14.36
N VAL A 124 -10.27 -6.30 14.11
CA VAL A 124 -9.40 -5.78 15.19
C VAL A 124 -10.17 -4.83 16.10
N CYS A 125 -10.97 -3.91 15.54
CA CYS A 125 -11.81 -3.01 16.31
C CYS A 125 -12.83 -3.79 17.16
N ALA A 126 -13.58 -4.69 16.53
CA ALA A 126 -14.58 -5.51 17.22
C ALA A 126 -13.95 -6.34 18.36
N PHE A 127 -12.76 -6.90 18.13
CA PHE A 127 -12.03 -7.62 19.17
C PHE A 127 -11.66 -6.70 20.34
N CYS A 128 -11.04 -5.56 20.07
CA CYS A 128 -10.64 -4.59 21.09
C CYS A 128 -11.82 -4.04 21.89
N ASP A 129 -12.97 -3.81 21.25
CA ASP A 129 -14.19 -3.33 21.91
C ASP A 129 -14.84 -4.41 22.78
N SER A 130 -14.59 -5.70 22.47
CA SER A 130 -15.17 -6.84 23.19
C SER A 130 -14.44 -7.24 24.47
N ILE A 131 -13.28 -6.63 24.75
CA ILE A 131 -12.44 -6.97 25.90
C ILE A 131 -12.40 -5.81 26.91
N THR A 132 -12.41 -6.13 28.21
CA THR A 132 -12.40 -5.14 29.29
C THR A 132 -11.06 -4.42 29.43
N ARG A 133 -9.95 -5.14 29.20
CA ARG A 133 -8.57 -4.62 29.31
C ARG A 133 -7.68 -5.18 28.21
N LEU A 134 -7.22 -4.29 27.33
CA LEU A 134 -6.07 -4.55 26.46
C LEU A 134 -4.79 -4.24 27.27
N ARG A 135 -3.76 -5.08 27.14
CA ARG A 135 -2.48 -4.88 27.85
C ARG A 135 -1.81 -3.55 27.51
N ASP A 136 -1.93 -3.13 26.25
CA ASP A 136 -1.38 -1.87 25.78
C ASP A 136 -2.42 -1.12 24.93
N PRO A 137 -3.25 -0.28 25.55
CA PRO A 137 -4.28 0.51 24.87
C PRO A 137 -3.74 1.40 23.76
N MET A 138 -2.46 1.81 23.83
CA MET A 138 -1.84 2.69 22.84
C MET A 138 -1.68 1.99 21.49
N LEU A 139 -1.60 0.65 21.47
CA LEU A 139 -1.54 -0.12 20.22
C LEU A 139 -2.77 0.09 19.36
N LYS A 140 -3.97 0.13 19.96
CA LYS A 140 -5.21 0.38 19.20
C LYS A 140 -5.21 1.80 18.62
N VAL A 141 -4.80 2.78 19.42
CA VAL A 141 -4.69 4.18 18.97
C VAL A 141 -3.72 4.30 17.80
N GLU A 142 -2.56 3.64 17.87
CA GLU A 142 -1.58 3.64 16.78
C GLU A 142 -2.12 2.97 15.51
N ILE A 143 -2.81 1.83 15.65
CA ILE A 143 -3.48 1.16 14.54
C ILE A 143 -4.51 2.08 13.88
N ASP A 144 -5.31 2.80 14.68
CA ASP A 144 -6.37 3.70 14.19
C ASP A 144 -5.78 4.90 13.44
N ASN A 145 -4.72 5.51 14.00
CA ASN A 145 -4.00 6.61 13.37
C ASN A 145 -3.43 6.19 12.01
N LEU A 146 -2.76 5.04 11.96
CA LEU A 146 -2.22 4.50 10.71
C LEU A 146 -3.31 4.15 9.71
N GLN A 147 -4.45 3.61 10.15
CA GLN A 147 -5.59 3.31 9.27
C GLN A 147 -6.19 4.59 8.69
N SER A 148 -6.36 5.65 9.49
CA SER A 148 -6.81 6.96 9.00
C SER A 148 -5.84 7.51 7.96
N GLN A 149 -4.55 7.50 8.27
CA GLN A 149 -3.49 7.95 7.36
C GLN A 149 -3.50 7.16 6.04
N LEU A 150 -3.64 5.83 6.10
CA LEU A 150 -3.73 4.99 4.91
C LEU A 150 -4.96 5.33 4.06
N ASN A 151 -6.09 5.59 4.70
CA ASN A 151 -7.34 5.92 4.02
C ASN A 151 -7.27 7.26 3.30
N GLU A 152 -6.73 8.29 3.96
CA GLU A 152 -6.52 9.62 3.38
C GLU A 152 -5.50 9.56 2.23
N SER A 153 -4.41 8.84 2.45
CA SER A 153 -3.30 8.78 1.50
C SER A 153 -3.59 7.90 0.29
N CYS A 154 -4.40 6.86 0.43
CA CYS A 154 -4.77 5.96 -0.67
C CYS A 154 -6.04 6.47 -1.38
N THR A 155 -6.01 7.74 -1.78
CA THR A 155 -6.99 8.38 -2.68
C THR A 155 -6.31 8.68 -4.00
N GLU A 156 -7.04 8.64 -5.12
CA GLU A 156 -6.43 8.86 -6.44
C GLU A 156 -5.88 10.28 -6.62
N ASP A 157 -6.47 11.26 -5.94
CA ASP A 157 -6.09 12.68 -5.98
C ASP A 157 -5.05 13.09 -4.93
N PHE A 158 -4.51 12.13 -4.18
CA PHE A 158 -3.49 12.40 -3.18
C PHE A 158 -2.25 13.05 -3.81
N TYR A 159 -1.75 14.11 -3.18
CA TYR A 159 -0.63 14.90 -3.69
C TYR A 159 0.72 14.26 -3.33
N PHE A 160 1.37 13.67 -4.32
CA PHE A 160 2.57 12.85 -4.10
C PHE A 160 3.80 13.59 -3.61
N MET A 161 3.91 14.89 -3.86
CA MET A 161 5.16 15.62 -3.53
C MET A 161 5.37 15.75 -2.03
N ASP A 162 4.32 15.55 -1.22
CA ASP A 162 4.39 15.59 0.24
C ASP A 162 4.83 14.24 0.84
N THR A 163 4.89 13.17 0.03
CA THR A 163 5.43 11.85 0.49
C THR A 163 6.95 11.86 0.66
N HIS A 164 7.58 12.99 0.34
CA HIS A 164 8.96 13.06 -0.03
C HIS A 164 9.84 13.62 1.09
N ASN A 165 9.80 12.99 2.27
CA ASN A 165 10.69 13.43 3.36
C ASN A 165 11.08 12.37 4.39
N GLU A 166 11.11 11.10 3.99
CA GLU A 166 11.49 10.05 4.92
C GLU A 166 12.85 9.47 4.57
N LYS A 167 13.80 9.66 5.49
CA LYS A 167 15.15 9.06 5.53
C LYS A 167 15.19 7.54 5.26
N HIS A 168 14.04 6.86 5.26
CA HIS A 168 13.88 5.43 5.08
C HIS A 168 13.78 4.99 3.61
N ASN A 169 13.68 5.92 2.68
CA ASN A 169 13.57 5.67 1.25
C ASN A 169 14.97 5.58 0.58
N LEU A 170 15.85 4.74 1.15
CA LEU A 170 17.23 4.53 0.68
C LEU A 170 17.32 4.09 -0.81
N LEU A 171 16.26 3.49 -1.34
CA LEU A 171 16.20 3.05 -2.74
C LEU A 171 16.14 4.23 -3.73
N PHE A 172 15.71 5.40 -3.29
CA PHE A 172 15.46 6.57 -4.13
C PHE A 172 16.67 7.49 -4.29
N TYR A 173 17.75 7.26 -3.51
CA TYR A 173 19.07 7.83 -3.80
C TYR A 173 19.64 7.37 -5.15
N ASN A 174 19.04 6.35 -5.78
CA ASN A 174 19.40 5.88 -7.12
C ASN A 174 18.67 6.62 -8.26
N ILE A 175 17.87 7.65 -7.95
CA ILE A 175 17.25 8.54 -8.93
C ILE A 175 18.22 9.68 -9.23
N ALA A 176 18.41 9.98 -10.52
CA ALA A 176 19.29 11.07 -10.92
C ALA A 176 18.67 12.44 -10.55
N PRO A 177 19.47 13.47 -10.22
CA PRO A 177 18.96 14.79 -9.80
C PRO A 177 17.94 15.43 -10.75
N GLN A 178 18.12 15.23 -12.06
CA GLN A 178 17.20 15.73 -13.08
C GLN A 178 15.81 15.07 -13.08
N ASP A 179 15.64 13.95 -12.36
CA ASP A 179 14.41 13.15 -12.32
C ASP A 179 13.68 13.25 -10.97
N PHE A 180 14.09 14.17 -10.10
CA PHE A 180 13.51 14.35 -8.76
C PHE A 180 12.03 14.72 -8.78
N ASN A 181 11.53 15.32 -9.86
CA ASN A 181 10.11 15.59 -10.06
C ASN A 181 9.24 14.31 -10.16
N PHE A 182 9.83 13.14 -10.42
CA PHE A 182 9.13 11.84 -10.47
C PHE A 182 9.28 11.02 -9.19
N HIS A 183 10.10 11.46 -8.23
CA HIS A 183 10.36 10.66 -7.04
C HIS A 183 9.09 10.51 -6.20
N GLY A 184 8.28 11.56 -5.99
CA GLY A 184 6.99 11.43 -5.30
C GLY A 184 6.09 10.34 -5.91
N LEU A 185 6.00 10.29 -7.24
CA LEU A 185 5.25 9.26 -7.96
C LEU A 185 5.86 7.86 -7.70
N LEU A 186 7.17 7.71 -7.80
CA LEU A 186 7.84 6.43 -7.58
C LEU A 186 7.85 5.98 -6.10
N SER A 187 7.75 6.90 -5.15
CA SER A 187 7.74 6.62 -3.71
C SER A 187 6.35 6.33 -3.16
N PHE A 188 5.30 6.67 -3.90
CA PHE A 188 3.94 6.58 -3.41
C PHE A 188 3.49 5.15 -3.04
N ILE A 189 3.69 4.17 -3.93
CA ILE A 189 3.34 2.77 -3.64
C ILE A 189 4.13 2.23 -2.43
N PRO A 190 5.47 2.39 -2.34
CA PRO A 190 6.23 2.02 -1.14
C PRO A 190 5.78 2.71 0.14
N PHE A 191 5.43 3.99 0.07
CA PHE A 191 4.91 4.75 1.21
C PHE A 191 3.64 4.12 1.77
N LEU A 192 2.66 3.84 0.91
CA LEU A 192 1.40 3.20 1.33
C LEU A 192 1.60 1.77 1.82
N LEU A 193 2.43 0.98 1.13
CA LEU A 193 2.79 -0.37 1.55
C LEU A 193 3.38 -0.37 2.96
N ARG A 194 4.23 0.61 3.29
CA ARG A 194 4.81 0.70 4.63
C ARG A 194 3.73 0.94 5.68
N ILE A 195 2.83 1.90 5.48
CA ILE A 195 1.73 2.16 6.40
C ILE A 195 0.90 0.88 6.61
N ALA A 196 0.49 0.22 5.52
CA ALA A 196 -0.28 -1.03 5.58
C ALA A 196 0.46 -2.15 6.34
N THR A 197 1.77 -2.31 6.13
CA THR A 197 2.56 -3.30 6.87
C THR A 197 2.73 -2.96 8.36
N HIS A 198 2.80 -1.67 8.71
CA HIS A 198 2.85 -1.23 10.11
C HIS A 198 1.55 -1.52 10.85
N ILE A 199 0.40 -1.31 10.20
CA ILE A 199 -0.92 -1.67 10.75
C ILE A 199 -0.94 -3.17 11.08
N CYS A 200 -0.50 -4.01 10.15
CA CYS A 200 -0.42 -5.46 10.37
C CYS A 200 0.54 -5.79 11.53
N TYR A 201 1.73 -5.19 11.55
CA TYR A 201 2.71 -5.40 12.61
C TYR A 201 2.10 -5.11 13.99
N TRP A 202 1.51 -3.94 14.19
CA TRP A 202 0.90 -3.58 15.48
C TRP A 202 -0.28 -4.46 15.83
N SER A 203 -1.11 -4.83 14.86
CA SER A 203 -2.22 -5.78 15.06
C SER A 203 -1.72 -7.15 15.58
N THR A 204 -0.55 -7.63 15.12
CA THR A 204 0.03 -8.87 15.68
C THR A 204 0.55 -8.75 17.11
N LYS A 205 0.80 -7.52 17.58
CA LYS A 205 1.29 -7.23 18.94
C LYS A 205 0.19 -7.14 19.99
N LEU A 206 -1.09 -7.11 19.59
CA LEU A 206 -2.22 -7.12 20.51
C LEU A 206 -2.14 -8.31 21.49
N TYR A 207 -2.46 -8.06 22.75
CA TYR A 207 -2.40 -9.05 23.83
C TYR A 207 -3.47 -8.78 24.88
N ILE A 208 -4.11 -9.85 25.36
CA ILE A 208 -5.12 -9.83 26.42
C ILE A 208 -4.47 -10.16 27.76
N GLU A 209 -4.74 -9.38 28.80
CA GLU A 209 -4.32 -9.71 30.16
C GLU A 209 -5.31 -10.69 30.80
N LYS A 210 -4.78 -11.61 31.63
CA LYS A 210 -5.62 -12.48 32.43
C LYS A 210 -6.14 -11.68 33.62
N GLU A 211 -7.46 -11.63 33.80
CA GLU A 211 -8.10 -11.08 35.01
C GLU A 211 -7.66 -11.83 36.28
#